data_AF-A0A060C5H5-F1
#
_entry.id   AF-A0A060C5H5-F1
#
_cell.length_a   1.000
_cell.length_b   1.000
_cell.length_c   1.000
_cell.angle_alpha   90.00
_cell.angle_beta   90.00
_cell.angle_gamma   90.00
#
_symmetry.space_group_name_H-M   'P 1'
#
loop_
_entity.id
_entity.type
_entity.pdbx_description
1 polymer ?
#
loop_
_entity_poly.entity_id
_entity_poly.type
_entity_poly.pdbx_seq_one_letter_code
_entity_poly.pdbx_strand_id
1 'polypeptide(L)'
;MSLKRHALETLTYGYARLHGRWPRRPQPARIFVLRNNDLGDVLLVTPLLHALRKHFPVSRIAVGVGHWALPILANNPDVDEVITLDAPWHNKAASPR
;
A
#
# COMPACT_ATOMS: atom_id res chain seq x y z
N MET A 1 -1.94 9.58 -36.87
CA MET A 1 -2.09 10.11 -35.49
C MET A 1 -2.35 11.61 -35.58
N SER A 2 -3.46 12.11 -35.03
CA SER A 2 -3.96 13.46 -35.29
C SER A 2 -3.18 14.53 -34.51
N LEU A 3 -2.62 15.52 -35.22
CA LEU A 3 -1.88 16.66 -34.68
C LEU A 3 -2.62 17.39 -33.54
N LYS A 4 -3.96 17.40 -33.59
CA LYS A 4 -4.84 17.98 -32.57
C LYS A 4 -4.71 17.30 -31.21
N ARG A 5 -4.47 15.98 -31.19
CA ARG A 5 -4.32 15.19 -29.95
C ARG A 5 -3.01 15.54 -29.23
N HIS A 6 -1.91 15.64 -29.98
CA HIS A 6 -0.62 16.01 -29.43
C HIS A 6 -0.60 17.44 -28.86
N ALA A 7 -1.27 18.38 -29.54
CA ALA A 7 -1.40 19.73 -29.03
C ALA A 7 -2.17 19.76 -27.69
N LEU A 8 -3.27 19.00 -27.60
CA LEU A 8 -4.08 18.92 -26.39
C LEU A 8 -3.34 18.22 -25.23
N GLU A 9 -2.63 17.13 -25.50
CA GLU A 9 -1.81 16.41 -24.51
C GLU A 9 -0.69 17.32 -23.98
N THR A 10 -0.01 18.06 -24.86
CA THR A 10 1.06 18.98 -24.49
C THR A 10 0.55 20.14 -23.65
N LEU A 11 -0.59 20.72 -24.00
CA LEU A 11 -1.23 21.80 -23.24
C LEU A 11 -1.70 21.32 -21.86
N THR A 12 -2.31 20.13 -21.80
CA THR A 12 -2.77 19.54 -20.53
C THR A 12 -1.58 19.25 -19.61
N TYR A 13 -0.50 18.69 -20.16
CA TYR A 13 0.71 18.40 -19.39
C TYR A 13 1.42 19.68 -18.93
N GLY A 14 1.51 20.69 -19.79
CA GLY A 14 2.06 22.00 -19.45
C GLY A 14 1.26 22.70 -18.36
N TYR A 15 -0.07 22.70 -18.47
CA TYR A 15 -0.97 23.28 -17.47
C TYR A 15 -0.89 22.55 -16.13
N ALA A 16 -0.94 21.21 -16.13
CA ALA A 16 -0.76 20.41 -14.93
C ALA A 16 0.62 20.62 -14.27
N ARG A 17 1.67 20.82 -15.06
CA ARG A 17 3.01 21.10 -14.52
C ARG A 17 3.12 22.50 -13.89
N LEU A 18 2.47 23.51 -14.48
CA LEU A 18 2.52 24.89 -14.02
C LEU A 18 1.54 25.18 -12.87
N HIS A 19 0.38 24.51 -12.85
CA HIS A 19 -0.71 24.77 -11.91
C HIS A 19 -1.09 23.58 -11.03
N GLY A 20 -0.57 22.39 -11.33
CA GLY A 20 -0.77 21.19 -10.51
C GLY A 20 0.03 21.27 -9.22
N ARG A 21 -0.44 22.08 -8.28
CA ARG A 21 -0.21 21.80 -6.87
C ARG A 21 -0.97 20.51 -6.57
N TRP A 22 -0.30 19.37 -6.64
CA TRP A 22 -0.84 18.18 -6.01
C TRP A 22 -1.16 18.60 -4.57
N PRO A 23 -2.42 18.53 -4.12
CA PRO A 23 -2.73 18.91 -2.75
C PRO A 23 -1.78 18.12 -1.86
N ARG A 24 -1.04 18.81 -0.99
CA ARG A 24 -0.14 18.13 -0.05
C ARG A 24 -0.98 17.06 0.62
N ARG A 25 -0.63 15.78 0.39
CA ARG A 25 -1.39 14.69 0.99
C ARG A 25 -1.26 14.89 2.50
N PRO A 26 -2.38 15.14 3.21
CA PRO A 26 -2.31 15.34 4.65
C PRO A 26 -1.69 14.09 5.26
N GLN A 27 -0.85 14.28 6.29
CA GLN A 27 -0.26 13.20 7.06
C GLN A 27 -1.40 12.40 7.72
N PRO A 28 -1.68 11.16 7.29
CA PRO A 28 -2.76 10.39 7.90
C PRO A 28 -2.33 9.96 9.30
N ALA A 29 -3.23 9.98 10.29
CA ALA A 29 -2.88 9.48 11.62
C ALA A 29 -2.68 7.95 11.63
N ARG A 30 -3.43 7.24 10.78
CA ARG A 30 -3.47 5.77 10.73
C ARG A 30 -3.53 5.29 9.29
N ILE A 31 -2.77 4.24 8.99
CA ILE A 31 -2.73 3.55 7.71
C ILE A 31 -2.95 2.07 7.99
N PHE A 32 -3.88 1.46 7.26
CA PHE A 32 -4.11 0.03 7.31
C PHE A 32 -3.81 -0.59 5.95
N VAL A 33 -2.91 -1.57 5.92
CA VAL A 33 -2.54 -2.31 4.72
C VAL A 33 -3.13 -3.71 4.80
N LEU A 34 -4.15 -4.00 4.00
CA LEU A 34 -4.71 -5.34 3.91
C LEU A 34 -3.94 -6.14 2.85
N ARG A 35 -3.19 -7.16 3.27
CA ARG A 35 -2.56 -8.11 2.36
C ARG A 35 -2.72 -9.54 2.85
N ASN A 36 -3.89 -10.10 2.56
CA ASN A 36 -4.27 -11.43 3.02
C ASN A 36 -4.00 -12.56 2.02
N ASN A 37 -3.07 -12.38 1.07
CA ASN A 37 -2.78 -13.37 0.04
C ASN A 37 -1.73 -14.41 0.49
N ASP A 38 -1.11 -15.08 -0.48
CA ASP A 38 0.01 -16.01 -0.26
C ASP A 38 1.23 -15.33 0.39
N LEU A 39 2.13 -16.15 0.93
CA LEU A 39 3.33 -15.68 1.63
C LEU A 39 4.21 -14.78 0.75
N GLY A 40 4.34 -15.10 -0.54
CA GLY A 40 5.10 -14.30 -1.50
C GLY A 40 4.53 -12.89 -1.67
N ASP A 41 3.21 -12.74 -1.67
CA ASP A 41 2.54 -11.44 -1.76
C ASP A 41 2.79 -10.58 -0.52
N VAL A 42 2.87 -11.19 0.66
CA VAL A 42 3.18 -10.48 1.92
C VAL A 42 4.63 -9.98 1.90
N LEU A 43 5.57 -10.78 1.39
CA LEU A 43 6.96 -10.36 1.22
C LEU A 43 7.09 -9.16 0.27
N LEU A 44 6.36 -9.16 -0.84
CA LEU A 44 6.36 -8.06 -1.81
C LEU A 44 5.74 -6.76 -1.26
N VAL A 45 4.97 -6.84 -0.17
CA VAL A 45 4.44 -5.65 0.53
C VAL A 45 5.47 -5.01 1.46
N THR A 46 6.52 -5.70 1.89
CA THR A 46 7.55 -5.13 2.77
C THR A 46 8.23 -3.84 2.24
N PRO A 47 8.63 -3.71 0.95
CA PRO A 47 9.13 -2.43 0.42
C PRO A 47 8.06 -1.32 0.38
N LEU A 48 6.78 -1.67 0.22
CA LEU A 48 5.68 -0.71 0.34
C LEU A 48 5.57 -0.18 1.76
N LEU A 49 5.66 -1.05 2.78
CA LEU A 49 5.63 -0.65 4.19
C LEU A 49 6.78 0.30 4.52
N HIS A 50 7.98 0.00 4.02
CA HIS A 50 9.13 0.88 4.17
C HIS A 50 8.91 2.26 3.53
N ALA A 51 8.38 2.30 2.31
CA ALA A 51 8.06 3.54 1.64
C ALA A 51 6.99 4.35 2.39
N LEU A 52 5.98 3.68 2.95
CA LEU A 52 4.95 4.31 3.78
C LEU A 52 5.55 4.89 5.05
N ARG A 53 6.40 4.16 5.78
CA ARG A 53 7.07 4.69 6.98
C ARG A 53 7.94 5.91 6.65
N LYS A 54 8.70 5.85 5.55
CA LYS A 54 9.55 6.98 5.10
C LYS A 54 8.72 8.21 4.74
N HIS A 55 7.59 8.02 4.06
CA HIS A 55 6.75 9.13 3.61
C HIS A 55 5.83 9.67 4.72
N PHE A 56 5.44 8.81 5.65
CA PHE A 56 4.50 9.09 6.71
C PHE A 56 5.07 8.67 8.08
N PRO A 57 6.14 9.32 8.57
CA PRO A 57 6.93 8.85 9.71
C PRO A 57 6.15 8.77 11.03
N VAL A 58 5.13 9.61 11.20
CA VAL A 58 4.31 9.67 12.42
C VAL A 58 2.99 8.90 12.33
N SER A 59 2.69 8.27 11.19
CA SER A 59 1.49 7.46 11.06
C SER A 59 1.63 6.15 11.81
N ARG A 60 0.52 5.68 12.41
CA ARG A 60 0.41 4.31 12.86
C ARG A 60 0.09 3.40 11.66
N ILE A 61 0.95 2.44 11.36
CA ILE A 61 0.85 1.49 10.25
C ILE A 61 0.47 0.13 10.80
N ALA A 62 -0.74 -0.32 10.52
CA ALA A 62 -1.21 -1.68 10.82
C ALA A 62 -1.30 -2.52 9.54
N VAL A 63 -0.99 -3.81 9.62
CA VAL A 63 -1.06 -4.74 8.48
C VAL A 63 -1.97 -5.91 8.79
N GLY A 64 -2.95 -6.13 7.92
CA GLY A 64 -3.87 -7.26 8.00
C GLY A 64 -3.39 -8.43 7.16
N VAL A 65 -3.09 -9.57 7.80
CA VAL A 65 -2.62 -10.81 7.14
C VAL A 65 -3.28 -12.04 7.78
N GLY A 66 -3.36 -13.17 7.07
CA GLY A 66 -3.78 -14.43 7.69
C GLY A 66 -2.75 -14.96 8.70
N HIS A 67 -3.19 -15.83 9.62
CA HIS A 67 -2.34 -16.35 10.71
C HIS A 67 -1.02 -16.95 10.21
N TRP A 68 -1.05 -17.60 9.05
CA TRP A 68 0.12 -18.22 8.42
C TRP A 68 1.25 -17.24 8.05
N ALA A 69 0.95 -15.95 7.89
CA ALA A 69 1.89 -14.93 7.46
C ALA A 69 2.44 -14.06 8.61
N LEU A 70 1.96 -14.24 9.85
CA LEU A 70 2.44 -13.51 11.02
C LEU A 70 3.97 -13.52 11.16
N PRO A 71 4.69 -14.66 11.00
CA PRO A 71 6.14 -14.69 11.17
C PRO A 71 6.91 -13.83 10.17
N ILE A 72 6.33 -13.51 9.00
CA ILE A 72 6.96 -12.66 7.99
C ILE A 72 7.08 -11.21 8.48
N LEU A 73 6.09 -10.75 9.27
CA LEU A 73 6.00 -9.36 9.71
C LEU A 73 6.40 -9.15 11.17
N ALA A 74 6.65 -10.22 11.94
CA ALA A 74 6.88 -10.18 13.38
C ALA A 74 7.99 -9.21 13.83
N ASN A 75 9.01 -8.99 12.99
CA ASN A 75 10.14 -8.09 13.29
C ASN A 75 10.29 -6.95 12.27
N ASN A 76 9.23 -6.60 11.55
CA ASN A 76 9.30 -5.53 10.57
C ASN A 76 9.26 -4.16 11.29
N PRO A 77 10.34 -3.35 11.25
CA PRO A 77 10.41 -2.09 11.99
C PRO A 77 9.49 -0.99 11.44
N ASP A 78 8.96 -1.17 10.23
CA ASP A 78 8.08 -0.20 9.59
C ASP A 78 6.61 -0.37 10.01
N VAL A 79 6.27 -1.46 10.71
CA VAL A 79 4.91 -1.84 11.11
C VAL A 79 4.71 -1.69 12.62
N ASP A 80 3.64 -1.01 13.03
CA ASP A 80 3.30 -0.83 14.45
C ASP A 80 2.44 -1.98 14.99
N GLU A 81 1.66 -2.63 14.13
CA GLU A 81 0.73 -3.69 14.52
C GLU A 81 0.45 -4.66 13.37
N VAL A 82 0.46 -5.95 13.66
CA VAL A 82 0.03 -6.99 12.73
C VAL A 82 -1.29 -7.56 13.22
N ILE A 83 -2.34 -7.42 12.42
CA ILE A 83 -3.69 -7.85 12.74
C ILE A 83 -3.96 -9.13 11.97
N THR A 84 -4.35 -10.17 12.70
CA THR A 84 -4.68 -11.42 12.06
C THR A 84 -6.09 -11.42 11.49
N LEU A 85 -6.19 -11.71 10.20
CA LEU A 85 -7.44 -11.74 9.45
C LEU A 85 -7.44 -12.98 8.58
N ASP A 86 -8.14 -14.03 8.97
CA ASP A 86 -8.34 -15.19 8.10
C ASP A 86 -9.57 -14.95 7.24
N ALA A 87 -9.37 -14.54 5.98
CA ALA A 87 -10.47 -14.28 5.09
C ALA A 87 -10.99 -15.59 4.47
N PRO A 88 -12.32 -15.76 4.32
CA PRO A 88 -12.91 -16.99 3.81
C PRO A 88 -12.62 -17.24 2.32
N TRP A 89 -12.19 -16.21 1.58
CA TRP A 89 -11.83 -16.32 0.15
C TRP A 89 -10.35 -16.62 -0.09
N HIS A 90 -9.54 -16.77 0.96
CA HIS A 90 -8.12 -17.09 0.83
C HIS A 90 -7.87 -18.57 1.11
N ASN A 91 -7.25 -19.23 0.14
CA ASN A 91 -7.05 -20.68 0.03
C ASN A 91 -6.28 -21.36 1.18
N LYS A 92 -5.77 -20.59 2.16
CA LYS A 92 -5.06 -21.14 3.33
C LYS A 92 -5.93 -21.28 4.57
N ALA A 93 -7.14 -20.73 4.57
CA ALA A 93 -8.13 -20.96 5.62
C ALA A 93 -8.85 -22.31 5.51
N ALA A 94 -8.58 -23.11 4.47
CA ALA A 94 -9.20 -24.43 4.28
C ALA A 94 -8.31 -25.58 4.77
N SER A 95 -8.08 -25.65 6.08
CA SER A 95 -7.89 -26.92 6.79
C SER A 95 -8.17 -26.70 8.27
N PRO A 96 -9.42 -26.94 8.72
CA PRO A 96 -9.72 -27.05 10.13
C PRO A 96 -8.95 -28.25 10.69
N ARG A 97 -8.32 -28.08 11.85
CA ARG A 97 -8.29 -29.17 12.82
C ARG A 97 -9.61 -29.13 13.59
#